data_AF-A0A7Z7QRS6-F1
#
_entry.id   AF-A0A7Z7QRS6-F1
#
_cell.length_a   1.000
_cell.length_b   1.000
_cell.length_c   1.000
_cell.angle_alpha   90.00
_cell.angle_beta   90.00
_cell.angle_gamma   90.00
#
_symmetry.space_group_name_H-M   'P 1'
#
loop_
_entity.id
_entity.type
_entity.pdbx_description
1 polymer ?
#
loop_
_entity_poly.entity_id
_entity_poly.type
_entity_poly.pdbx_seq_one_letter_code
_entity_poly.pdbx_strand_id
1 'polypeptide(L)'
;MKGIKPNYAELARQYHCYPRTVKKYYEAGKGNELKKLKTRKTTKRVSKLEPYKTLIDEKLELGCTAMAIYKYISKKGYEGKYTILREYCKKKKEKEIKKATIRVEKRPGIAAQVDWKERY
;
A
#
# COMPACT_ATOMS: atom_id res chain seq x y z
N MET A 1 -47.48 -11.27 3.90
CA MET A 1 -46.67 -10.02 3.86
C MET A 1 -45.36 -10.17 3.04
N LYS A 2 -45.33 -10.93 1.93
CA LYS A 2 -44.14 -10.99 1.06
C LYS A 2 -44.61 -10.68 -0.37
N GLY A 3 -44.29 -9.48 -0.86
CA GLY A 3 -44.65 -9.04 -2.21
C GLY A 3 -44.72 -7.52 -2.39
N ILE A 4 -44.85 -6.74 -1.31
CA ILE A 4 -44.96 -5.28 -1.40
C ILE A 4 -43.57 -4.64 -1.54
N LYS A 5 -43.43 -3.78 -2.55
CA LYS A 5 -42.24 -2.96 -2.76
C LYS A 5 -42.16 -1.88 -1.67
N PRO A 6 -41.06 -1.78 -0.90
CA PRO A 6 -40.90 -0.71 0.09
C PRO A 6 -40.88 0.67 -0.55
N ASN A 7 -41.36 1.67 0.21
CA ASN A 7 -41.19 3.06 -0.18
C ASN A 7 -39.73 3.50 0.03
N TYR A 8 -39.01 3.74 -1.06
CA TYR A 8 -37.60 4.13 -1.00
C TYR A 8 -37.36 5.53 -0.44
N ALA A 9 -38.35 6.44 -0.51
CA ALA A 9 -38.22 7.79 -0.01
C ALA A 9 -38.32 7.84 1.53
N GLU A 10 -39.23 7.09 2.13
CA GLU A 10 -39.33 6.99 3.60
C GLU A 10 -38.10 6.31 4.19
N LEU A 11 -37.67 5.20 3.58
CA LEU A 11 -36.43 4.53 3.98
C LEU A 11 -35.21 5.46 3.85
N ALA A 12 -35.14 6.24 2.78
CA ALA A 12 -34.07 7.23 2.59
C ALA A 12 -34.03 8.27 3.71
N ARG A 13 -35.19 8.74 4.18
CA ARG A 13 -35.28 9.67 5.32
C ARG A 13 -34.85 9.01 6.63
N GLN A 14 -35.29 7.79 6.90
CA GLN A 14 -34.92 7.04 8.10
C GLN A 14 -33.42 6.73 8.17
N TYR A 15 -32.81 6.36 7.04
CA TYR A 15 -31.39 6.00 6.96
C TYR A 15 -30.48 7.17 6.54
N HIS A 16 -31.02 8.39 6.43
CA HIS A 16 -30.31 9.59 6.00
C HIS A 16 -29.45 9.37 4.73
N CYS A 17 -30.01 8.66 3.75
CA CYS A 17 -29.31 8.33 2.51
C CYS A 17 -30.16 8.65 1.29
N TYR A 18 -29.54 8.74 0.12
CA TYR A 18 -30.28 9.07 -1.11
C TYR A 18 -31.20 7.91 -1.54
N PRO A 19 -32.45 8.15 -2.01
CA PRO A 19 -33.38 7.08 -2.39
C PRO A 19 -32.83 6.11 -3.45
N ARG A 20 -31.94 6.56 -4.34
CA ARG A 20 -31.29 5.67 -5.31
C ARG A 20 -30.34 4.68 -4.64
N THR A 21 -29.71 5.06 -3.54
CA THR A 21 -28.87 4.18 -2.73
C THR A 21 -29.74 3.07 -2.13
N VAL A 22 -30.85 3.42 -1.48
CA VAL A 22 -31.80 2.43 -0.93
C VAL A 22 -32.28 1.45 -2.01
N LYS A 23 -32.72 1.97 -3.17
CA LYS A 23 -33.14 1.14 -4.31
C LYS A 23 -32.03 0.18 -4.75
N LYS A 24 -30.80 0.69 -4.94
CA LYS A 24 -29.63 -0.08 -5.36
C LYS A 24 -29.31 -1.22 -4.39
N TYR A 25 -29.33 -0.96 -3.08
CA TYR A 25 -29.08 -1.98 -2.06
C TYR A 25 -30.23 -2.99 -1.93
N TYR A 26 -31.49 -2.55 -2.09
CA TYR A 26 -32.66 -3.44 -2.08
C TYR A 26 -32.64 -4.42 -3.27
N GLU A 27 -32.35 -3.93 -4.48
CA GLU A 27 -32.22 -4.76 -5.68
C GLU A 27 -31.02 -5.72 -5.57
N ALA A 28 -29.88 -5.24 -5.07
CA ALA A 28 -28.72 -6.09 -4.79
C ALA A 28 -28.99 -7.16 -3.72
N GLY A 29 -29.86 -6.86 -2.74
CA GLY A 29 -30.32 -7.80 -1.72
C GLY A 29 -31.19 -8.90 -2.29
N LYS A 30 -32.10 -8.58 -3.23
CA LYS A 30 -32.89 -9.58 -3.97
C LYS A 30 -32.03 -10.50 -4.84
N GLY A 31 -30.99 -9.95 -5.47
CA GLY A 31 -30.10 -10.67 -6.37
C GLY A 31 -28.92 -11.40 -5.70
N ASN A 32 -28.84 -11.46 -4.36
CA ASN A 32 -27.67 -11.96 -3.61
C ASN A 32 -26.33 -11.30 -3.99
N GLU A 33 -26.35 -10.07 -4.50
CA GLU A 33 -25.17 -9.33 -4.98
C GLU A 33 -24.63 -8.32 -3.96
N LEU A 34 -25.15 -8.31 -2.72
CA LEU A 34 -24.70 -7.42 -1.65
C LEU A 34 -23.19 -7.47 -1.41
N LYS A 35 -22.57 -8.65 -1.53
CA LYS A 35 -21.12 -8.82 -1.39
C LYS A 35 -20.34 -8.05 -2.47
N LYS A 36 -20.86 -7.99 -3.70
CA LYS A 36 -20.24 -7.29 -4.83
C LYS A 36 -20.27 -5.76 -4.66
N LEU A 37 -21.33 -5.23 -4.05
CA LEU A 37 -21.43 -3.79 -3.74
C LEU A 37 -20.46 -3.36 -2.64
N LYS A 38 -20.24 -4.21 -1.62
CA LYS A 38 -19.28 -3.92 -0.54
C LYS A 38 -17.84 -3.88 -1.05
N THR A 39 -17.51 -4.77 -1.98
CA THR A 39 -16.19 -4.78 -2.61
C THR A 39 -16.13 -3.75 -3.74
N ARG A 40 -15.78 -2.50 -3.42
CA ARG A 40 -15.43 -1.53 -4.46
C ARG A 40 -14.25 -2.09 -5.27
N LYS A 41 -14.47 -2.46 -6.53
CA LYS A 41 -13.39 -2.83 -7.45
C LYS A 41 -12.54 -1.59 -7.73
N THR A 42 -11.58 -1.31 -6.87
CA THR A 42 -10.53 -0.33 -7.18
C THR A 42 -9.63 -0.98 -8.21
N THR A 43 -9.68 -0.51 -9.46
CA THR A 43 -8.67 -0.85 -10.44
C THR A 43 -7.34 -0.31 -9.91
N LYS A 44 -6.48 -1.21 -9.42
CA LYS A 44 -5.13 -0.83 -9.00
C LYS A 44 -4.40 -0.36 -10.25
N ARG A 45 -4.19 0.95 -10.38
CA ARG A 45 -3.39 1.51 -11.46
C ARG A 45 -1.98 0.92 -11.34
N VAL A 46 -1.52 0.28 -12.40
CA VAL A 46 -0.15 -0.21 -12.50
C VAL A 46 0.76 1.01 -12.45
N SER A 47 1.76 1.00 -11.57
CA SER A 47 2.68 2.12 -11.44
C SER A 47 3.56 2.21 -12.69
N LYS A 48 3.83 3.41 -13.19
CA LYS A 48 4.78 3.62 -14.31
C LYS A 48 6.20 3.10 -14.02
N LEU A 49 6.51 2.87 -12.75
CA LEU A 49 7.80 2.32 -12.28
C LEU A 49 7.91 0.80 -12.43
N GLU A 50 6.78 0.06 -12.53
CA GLU A 50 6.80 -1.42 -12.53
C GLU A 50 7.76 -2.02 -13.57
N PRO A 51 7.80 -1.55 -14.84
CA PRO A 51 8.68 -2.14 -15.85
C PRO A 51 10.17 -1.94 -15.57
N TYR A 52 10.53 -0.94 -14.77
CA TYR A 52 11.92 -0.55 -14.51
C TYR A 52 12.42 -1.01 -13.13
N LYS A 53 11.59 -1.67 -12.32
CA LYS A 53 11.96 -2.04 -10.94
C LYS A 53 13.17 -2.96 -10.86
N THR A 54 13.24 -3.99 -11.70
CA THR A 54 14.37 -4.93 -11.74
C THR A 54 15.68 -4.21 -12.03
N LEU A 55 15.67 -3.34 -13.04
CA LEU A 55 16.81 -2.52 -13.42
C LEU A 55 17.22 -1.52 -12.33
N ILE A 56 16.24 -0.92 -11.65
CA ILE A 56 16.52 -0.01 -10.52
C ILE A 56 17.16 -0.78 -9.37
N ASP A 57 16.68 -1.99 -9.10
CA ASP A 57 17.16 -2.84 -8.03
C ASP A 57 18.61 -3.28 -8.26
N GLU A 58 18.95 -3.75 -9.46
CA GLU A 58 20.33 -4.08 -9.85
C GLU A 58 21.26 -2.87 -9.67
N LYS A 59 20.84 -1.67 -10.11
CA LYS A 59 21.67 -0.47 -9.98
C LYS A 59 21.77 0.02 -8.54
N LEU A 60 20.74 -0.19 -7.73
CA LEU A 60 20.75 0.16 -6.32
C LEU A 60 21.70 -0.74 -5.52
N GLU A 61 21.76 -2.04 -5.85
CA GLU A 61 22.70 -3.00 -5.26
C GLU A 61 24.17 -2.66 -5.60
N LEU A 62 24.42 -2.11 -6.80
CA LEU A 62 25.73 -1.55 -7.17
C LEU A 62 26.07 -0.24 -6.42
N GLY A 63 25.22 0.24 -5.52
CA GLY A 63 25.47 1.46 -4.74
C GLY A 63 25.24 2.77 -5.52
N CYS A 64 24.61 2.72 -6.69
CA CYS A 64 24.37 3.93 -7.49
C CYS A 64 23.43 4.91 -6.78
N THR A 65 23.65 6.21 -6.99
CA THR A 65 22.74 7.24 -6.44
C THR A 65 21.40 7.22 -7.17
N ALA A 66 20.30 7.52 -6.46
CA ALA A 66 18.96 7.56 -7.05
C ALA A 66 18.85 8.52 -8.25
N MET A 67 19.62 9.62 -8.24
CA MET A 67 19.67 10.57 -9.36
C MET A 67 20.36 9.97 -10.60
N ALA A 68 21.46 9.23 -10.41
CA ALA A 68 22.12 8.53 -11.52
C ALA A 68 21.21 7.47 -12.15
N ILE A 69 20.51 6.70 -11.31
CA ILE A 69 19.52 5.71 -11.77
C ILE A 69 18.40 6.39 -12.55
N TYR A 70 17.88 7.52 -12.05
CA TYR A 70 16.84 8.29 -12.73
C TYR A 70 17.27 8.77 -14.12
N LYS A 71 18.47 9.37 -14.25
CA LYS A 71 19.01 9.78 -15.55
C LYS A 71 19.16 8.60 -16.51
N TYR A 72 19.56 7.44 -16.00
CA TYR A 72 19.71 6.23 -16.79
C TYR A 72 18.38 5.70 -17.32
N ILE A 73 17.35 5.57 -16.47
CA ILE A 73 16.03 5.09 -16.91
C ILE A 73 15.29 6.13 -17.76
N SER A 74 15.54 7.42 -17.55
CA SER A 74 14.98 8.50 -18.37
C SER A 74 15.47 8.37 -19.82
N LYS A 75 16.75 8.03 -20.03
CA LYS A 75 17.28 7.70 -21.37
C LYS A 75 16.64 6.44 -21.98
N LYS A 76 16.14 5.52 -21.16
CA LYS A 76 15.40 4.30 -21.59
C LYS A 76 13.89 4.54 -21.76
N GLY A 77 13.42 5.79 -21.73
CA GLY A 77 12.01 6.13 -21.95
C GLY A 77 11.14 6.15 -20.69
N TYR A 78 11.73 6.29 -19.50
CA TYR A 78 10.94 6.45 -18.28
C TYR A 78 10.23 7.82 -18.24
N GLU A 79 8.89 7.79 -18.26
CA GLU A 79 8.03 8.98 -18.20
C GLU A 79 7.63 9.42 -16.78
N GLY A 80 8.03 8.68 -15.75
CA GLY A 80 7.65 8.99 -14.37
C GLY A 80 8.51 10.10 -13.77
N LYS A 81 8.06 10.66 -12.64
CA LYS A 81 8.80 11.68 -11.91
C LYS A 81 9.90 11.07 -11.03
N TYR A 82 10.97 11.83 -10.82
CA TYR A 82 12.06 11.47 -9.90
C TYR A 82 11.58 11.12 -8.49
N THR A 83 10.55 11.81 -7.98
CA THR A 83 10.02 11.59 -6.62
C THR A 83 9.55 10.15 -6.40
N ILE A 84 8.89 9.55 -7.39
CA ILE A 84 8.39 8.16 -7.33
C ILE A 84 9.55 7.19 -7.19
N LEU A 85 10.61 7.39 -7.98
CA LEU A 85 11.81 6.57 -7.92
C LEU A 85 12.56 6.75 -6.59
N ARG A 86 12.71 8.00 -6.13
CA ARG A 86 13.36 8.31 -4.85
C ARG A 86 12.64 7.65 -3.68
N GLU A 87 11.32 7.71 -3.63
CA GLU A 87 10.52 7.04 -2.60
C GLU A 87 10.67 5.53 -2.66
N TYR A 88 10.73 4.94 -3.85
CA TYR A 88 10.97 3.51 -4.02
C TYR A 88 12.34 3.08 -3.46
N CYS A 89 13.41 3.77 -3.86
CA CYS A 89 14.76 3.51 -3.34
C CYS A 89 14.83 3.69 -1.82
N LYS A 90 14.17 4.74 -1.27
CA LYS A 90 14.11 4.98 0.18
C LYS A 90 13.44 3.82 0.91
N LYS A 91 12.26 3.38 0.45
CA LYS A 91 11.55 2.22 1.04
C LYS A 91 12.37 0.94 0.98
N LYS A 92 13.15 0.72 -0.08
CA LYS A 92 14.02 -0.45 -0.19
C LYS A 92 15.16 -0.41 0.83
N LYS A 93 15.86 0.73 0.94
CA LYS A 93 16.91 0.93 1.95
C LYS A 93 16.39 0.78 3.39
N GLU A 94 15.23 1.34 3.71
CA GLU A 94 14.62 1.19 5.04
C GLU A 94 14.33 -0.28 5.39
N LYS A 95 13.91 -1.09 4.41
CA LYS A 95 13.69 -2.52 4.61
C LYS A 95 15.01 -3.25 4.86
N GLU A 96 16.08 -2.88 4.16
CA GLU A 96 17.41 -3.48 4.36
C GLU A 96 17.99 -3.13 5.74
N ILE A 97 17.89 -1.87 6.16
CA ILE A 97 18.32 -1.44 7.50
C ILE A 97 17.56 -2.19 8.60
N LYS A 98 16.24 -2.38 8.44
CA LYS A 98 15.43 -3.16 9.38
C LYS A 98 15.83 -4.64 9.45
N LYS A 99 16.24 -5.24 8.32
CA LYS A 99 16.76 -6.62 8.31
C LYS A 99 18.10 -6.73 9.02
N ALA A 100 18.99 -5.76 8.85
CA ALA A 100 20.27 -5.73 9.55
C ALA A 100 20.10 -5.51 11.06
N THR A 101 19.08 -4.73 11.45
CA THR A 101 18.82 -4.36 12.85
C THR A 101 17.68 -5.20 13.43
N ILE A 102 17.87 -6.51 13.59
CA ILE A 102 16.93 -7.33 14.36
C ILE A 102 17.30 -7.17 15.83
N ARG A 103 16.49 -6.40 16.56
CA ARG A 103 16.63 -6.29 18.02
C ARG A 103 16.05 -7.54 18.66
N VAL A 104 16.90 -8.33 19.32
CA VAL A 104 16.47 -9.48 20.12
C VAL A 104 16.30 -8.99 21.55
N GLU A 105 15.06 -8.91 22.02
CA GLU A 105 14.77 -8.64 23.43
C GLU A 105 15.09 -9.90 24.25
N LYS A 106 16.18 -9.87 25.02
CA LYS A 106 16.48 -10.93 25.99
C LYS A 106 15.71 -10.66 27.27
N ARG A 107 15.12 -11.71 27.86
CA ARG A 107 14.49 -11.62 29.18
C ARG A 107 15.53 -11.14 30.21
N PRO A 108 15.17 -10.24 31.13
CA PRO A 108 16.07 -9.81 32.20
C PRO A 108 16.55 -11.04 32.99
N GLY A 109 17.87 -11.12 33.23
CA GLY A 109 18.50 -12.22 33.96
C GLY A 109 19.13 -13.34 33.13
N ILE A 110 18.99 -13.36 31.79
CA ILE A 110 19.60 -14.39 30.93
C ILE A 110 20.97 -13.97 30.38
N ALA A 111 21.26 -12.67 30.25
CA ALA A 111 22.53 -12.18 29.76
C ALA A 111 22.94 -10.87 30.44
N ALA A 112 24.21 -10.77 30.82
CA ALA A 112 24.85 -9.53 31.25
C ALA A 112 25.79 -9.03 30.14
N GLN A 113 25.80 -7.72 29.88
CA GLN A 113 26.83 -7.09 29.04
C GLN A 113 27.97 -6.62 29.94
N VAL A 114 29.19 -7.09 29.67
CA VAL A 114 30.42 -6.56 30.26
C VAL A 114 31.08 -5.71 29.19
N ASP A 115 31.07 -4.39 29.39
CA ASP A 115 31.70 -3.41 28.52
C ASP A 115 33.06 -3.01 29.11
N TRP A 116 34.09 -2.95 28.27
CA TRP A 116 35.46 -2.69 28.71
C TRP A 116 35.83 -1.28 28.26
N LYS A 117 36.10 -0.40 29.21
CA LYS A 117 36.61 0.95 28.94
C LYS A 117 38.13 0.91 28.89
N GLU A 118 38.73 1.17 27.73
CA GLU A 118 40.16 1.44 27.65
C GLU A 118 40.48 2.73 28.43
N ARG A 119 41.41 2.61 29.38
CA ARG A 119 41.99 3.75 30.10
C ARG A 119 43.16 4.27 29.26
N TYR A 120 42.96 5.47 28.69
CA TYR A 120 44.05 6.36 28.31
C TYR A 120 44.13 7.47 29.36
#